data_AF-A0A0J8R295-F1
#
_entry.id   AF-A0A0J8R295-F1
#
_cell.length_a   1.000
_cell.length_b   1.000
_cell.length_c   1.000
_cell.angle_alpha   90.00
_cell.angle_beta   90.00
_cell.angle_gamma   90.00
#
_symmetry.space_group_name_H-M   'P 1'
#
loop_
_entity.id
_entity.type
_entity.pdbx_description
1 polymer ?
#
loop_
_entity_poly.entity_id
_entity_poly.type
_entity_poly.pdbx_seq_one_letter_code
_entity_poly.pdbx_strand_id
1 'polypeptide(L)'
;MWSEFIPEEQRHSFVQGGWFYVEVIPNKLAVFSLNTMYFFASNNAVDGCYDKSQPGYEHMEWLRIQLQFIRDRSMKAILIGHVPPARTSSKQNWDETCWQKYTLWVKQYRDVVVGSMFGHMNIDHFMFQDFRDLKIGDQAAALEPEYEADSRDKMTTQSRTSYLRDLRDLWAKLPSPPSKSANLRVLNRDKDILGATLRKSKKKYHRQIGGKWAERYAVSLVSPSVVPNYFPSLRIIEYNISGLDDSALWTHRNIKGAGDVSHAKLYETSSFGSTRESDVELSKKKRRKKKKKQKDGKKPPRFTIPLPPSRTAPPGPAYSNQPFTWLGYTQLFANITEMNSKFRMPPSSWREYRLQQAEWPWPSSTTGNTSLKFEVEYNTRIDKLFKLKDMTVKSYLKLARRIARSPDLAHIQKDCVTYDDLKGCEHRSPQDVTKSETESPALHSFEEGNGTTTISRRNIWKIFLRRAFVGYFDDDELRNLIARP
;
A
#
# COMPACT_ATOMS: atom_id res chain seq x y z
N MET A 1 16.28 23.34 -7.54
CA MET A 1 15.53 22.27 -8.26
C MET A 1 14.08 22.19 -7.81
N TRP A 2 13.76 22.03 -6.51
CA TRP A 2 12.37 21.84 -6.04
C TRP A 2 11.69 23.12 -5.48
N SER A 3 12.24 24.30 -5.74
CA SER A 3 11.76 25.58 -5.19
C SER A 3 10.33 25.94 -5.61
N GLU A 4 9.85 25.43 -6.74
CA GLU A 4 8.48 25.63 -7.23
C GLU A 4 7.46 24.68 -6.57
N PHE A 5 7.91 23.54 -6.04
CA PHE A 5 7.05 22.54 -5.40
C PHE A 5 7.02 22.65 -3.87
N ILE A 6 8.04 23.28 -3.28
CA ILE A 6 8.19 23.41 -1.83
C ILE A 6 7.92 24.86 -1.43
N PRO A 7 6.78 25.13 -0.74
CA PRO A 7 6.45 26.45 -0.21
C PRO A 7 7.55 26.99 0.69
N GLU A 8 7.68 28.31 0.75
CA GLU A 8 8.74 28.95 1.53
C GLU A 8 8.71 28.54 3.00
N GLU A 9 7.52 28.46 3.60
CA GLU A 9 7.33 28.04 4.99
C GLU A 9 7.79 26.60 5.28
N GLN A 10 7.99 25.78 4.24
CA GLN A 10 8.46 24.39 4.36
C GLN A 10 9.94 24.22 4.03
N ARG A 11 10.63 25.27 3.55
CA ARG A 11 12.02 25.16 3.12
C ARG A 11 12.95 24.81 4.27
N HIS A 12 12.70 25.33 5.48
CA HIS A 12 13.54 25.02 6.64
C HIS A 12 13.47 23.54 7.02
N SER A 13 12.27 22.96 7.12
CA SER A 13 12.13 21.52 7.42
C SER A 13 12.71 20.65 6.31
N PHE A 14 12.58 21.09 5.06
CA PHE A 14 13.16 20.40 3.92
C PHE A 14 14.70 20.42 3.94
N VAL A 15 15.32 21.56 4.25
CA VAL A 15 16.78 21.66 4.36
C VAL A 15 17.30 20.83 5.53
N GLN A 16 16.59 20.83 6.66
CA GLN A 16 17.01 20.11 7.86
C GLN A 16 16.89 18.59 7.72
N GLY A 17 15.78 18.09 7.15
CA GLY A 17 15.45 16.66 7.16
C GLY A 17 14.95 16.09 5.85
N GLY A 18 14.82 16.88 4.79
CA GLY A 18 14.28 16.42 3.51
C GLY A 18 12.79 16.07 3.56
N TRP A 19 12.07 16.47 4.60
CA TRP A 19 10.62 16.26 4.75
C TRP A 19 9.85 17.59 4.75
N PHE A 20 8.63 17.56 4.23
CA PHE A 20 7.76 18.73 4.11
C PHE A 20 6.31 18.30 3.85
N TYR A 21 5.37 19.24 3.90
CA TYR A 21 4.02 19.04 3.37
C TYR A 21 3.58 20.19 2.48
N VAL A 22 2.61 19.96 1.59
CA VAL A 22 2.03 20.99 0.74
C VAL A 22 0.51 20.93 0.81
N GLU A 23 -0.16 22.07 0.97
CA GLU A 23 -1.61 22.16 0.86
C GLU A 23 -2.03 22.16 -0.62
N VAL A 24 -2.31 20.97 -1.15
CA VAL A 24 -2.77 20.79 -2.53
C VAL A 24 -4.20 21.31 -2.73
N ILE A 25 -5.00 21.33 -1.66
CA ILE A 25 -6.26 22.08 -1.62
C ILE A 25 -6.20 22.94 -0.36
N PRO A 26 -6.00 24.26 -0.49
CA PRO A 26 -5.84 25.17 0.64
C PRO A 26 -6.91 24.97 1.72
N ASN A 27 -6.48 24.88 2.98
CA ASN A 27 -7.33 24.67 4.15
C ASN A 27 -8.20 23.39 4.12
N LYS A 28 -7.95 22.44 3.20
CA LYS A 28 -8.75 21.21 3.11
C LYS A 28 -7.91 19.92 2.99
N LEU A 29 -6.88 19.90 2.15
CA LEU A 29 -6.06 18.70 1.90
C LEU A 29 -4.58 19.06 1.79
N ALA A 30 -3.76 18.35 2.57
CA ALA A 30 -2.31 18.43 2.52
C ALA A 30 -1.68 17.08 2.12
N VAL A 31 -0.59 17.13 1.37
CA VAL A 31 0.25 15.98 1.02
C VAL A 31 1.56 16.09 1.78
N PHE A 32 1.89 15.07 2.57
CA PHE A 32 3.10 14.97 3.38
C PHE A 32 4.15 14.14 2.67
N SER A 33 5.26 14.76 2.31
CA SER A 33 6.44 14.09 1.77
C SER A 33 7.37 13.68 2.91
N LEU A 34 7.38 12.38 3.22
CA LEU A 34 8.19 11.79 4.26
C LEU A 34 9.55 11.37 3.69
N ASN A 35 10.64 11.84 4.30
CA ASN A 35 11.95 11.23 4.09
C ASN A 35 12.06 9.88 4.83
N THR A 36 11.55 8.81 4.20
CA THR A 36 11.55 7.46 4.79
C THR A 36 12.91 6.77 4.76
N MET A 37 13.96 7.40 4.23
CA MET A 37 15.33 6.90 4.33
C MET A 37 15.84 6.89 5.78
N TYR A 38 15.32 7.78 6.64
CA TYR A 38 15.64 7.74 8.07
C TYR A 38 14.96 6.61 8.84
N PHE A 39 14.00 5.93 8.21
CA PHE A 39 13.34 4.77 8.79
C PHE A 39 13.90 3.46 8.23
N PHE A 40 14.68 3.53 7.15
CA PHE A 40 15.11 2.38 6.37
C PHE A 40 16.11 1.54 7.17
N ALA A 41 15.76 0.28 7.43
CA ALA A 41 16.55 -0.62 8.28
C ALA A 41 17.96 -0.88 7.72
N SER A 42 18.15 -0.83 6.40
CA SER A 42 19.46 -0.99 5.77
C SER A 42 20.26 0.32 5.64
N ASN A 43 19.77 1.44 6.20
CA ASN A 43 20.52 2.69 6.21
C ASN A 43 21.42 2.76 7.45
N ASN A 44 22.71 2.45 7.26
CA ASN A 44 23.70 2.44 8.34
C ASN A 44 24.03 3.83 8.91
N ALA A 45 23.51 4.92 8.32
CA ALA A 45 23.70 6.27 8.84
C ALA A 45 22.65 6.68 9.89
N VAL A 46 21.68 5.82 10.19
CA VAL A 46 20.63 6.05 11.19
C VAL A 46 20.41 4.84 12.07
N ASP A 47 19.93 5.08 13.28
CA ASP A 47 19.64 4.03 14.26
C ASP A 47 18.19 4.14 14.76
N GLY A 48 17.26 3.92 13.82
CA GLY A 48 15.83 3.87 14.11
C GLY A 48 15.22 5.17 14.62
N CYS A 49 14.15 5.02 15.42
CA CYS A 49 13.30 6.09 15.89
C CYS A 49 13.07 6.07 17.41
N TYR A 50 13.85 5.29 18.18
CA TYR A 50 13.70 5.22 19.63
C TYR A 50 14.36 6.38 20.37
N ASP A 51 15.61 6.70 20.05
CA ASP A 51 16.39 7.72 20.72
C ASP A 51 16.16 9.12 20.15
N LYS A 52 16.07 10.11 21.04
CA LYS A 52 15.77 11.51 20.67
C LYS A 52 16.84 12.16 19.79
N SER A 53 18.07 11.64 19.82
CA SER A 53 19.19 12.12 19.00
C SER A 53 19.14 11.60 17.56
N GLN A 54 18.29 10.61 17.26
CA GLN A 54 18.20 10.01 15.94
C GLN A 54 17.27 10.83 15.04
N PRO A 55 17.66 11.08 13.77
CA PRO A 55 16.82 11.84 12.84
C PRO A 55 15.46 11.17 12.58
N GLY A 56 15.39 9.83 12.70
CA GLY A 56 14.14 9.08 12.63
C GLY A 56 13.17 9.46 13.77
N TYR A 57 13.67 9.70 14.98
CA TYR A 57 12.85 10.16 16.10
C TYR A 57 12.31 11.57 15.84
N GLU A 58 13.18 12.49 15.42
CA GLU A 58 12.82 13.88 15.14
C GLU A 58 11.75 13.97 14.05
N HIS A 59 11.92 13.19 12.97
CA HIS A 59 10.93 13.09 11.89
C HIS A 59 9.57 12.61 12.42
N MET A 60 9.56 11.55 13.24
CA MET A 60 8.32 11.04 13.82
C MET A 60 7.63 12.06 14.75
N GLU A 61 8.38 12.89 15.47
CA GLU A 61 7.81 13.99 16.26
C GLU A 61 7.27 15.11 15.37
N TRP A 62 7.99 15.49 14.31
CA TRP A 62 7.51 16.43 13.32
C TRP A 62 6.19 15.95 12.72
N LEU A 63 6.12 14.69 12.24
CA LEU A 63 4.92 14.12 11.65
C LEU A 63 3.75 14.11 12.64
N ARG A 64 4.00 13.77 13.91
CA ARG A 64 3.00 13.81 14.98
C ARG A 64 2.42 15.21 15.16
N ILE A 65 3.28 16.22 15.25
CA ILE A 65 2.87 17.62 15.46
C ILE A 65 2.10 18.13 14.25
N GLN A 66 2.59 17.89 13.03
CA GLN A 66 1.92 18.38 11.83
C GLN A 66 0.56 17.71 11.61
N LEU A 67 0.44 16.40 11.85
CA LEU A 67 -0.86 15.73 11.77
C LEU A 67 -1.85 16.24 12.83
N GLN A 68 -1.37 16.66 14.00
CA GLN A 68 -2.21 17.34 14.98
C GLN A 68 -2.73 18.68 14.44
N PHE A 69 -1.88 19.50 13.83
CA PHE A 69 -2.32 20.75 13.20
C PHE A 69 -3.33 20.52 12.07
N ILE A 70 -3.12 19.50 11.23
CA ILE A 70 -4.09 19.11 10.20
C ILE A 70 -5.44 18.75 10.82
N ARG A 71 -5.44 17.99 11.91
CA ARG A 71 -6.67 17.65 12.64
C ARG A 71 -7.36 18.88 13.23
N ASP A 72 -6.61 19.75 13.90
CA ASP A 72 -7.16 20.93 14.58
C ASP A 72 -7.77 21.91 13.56
N ARG A 73 -7.18 21.99 12.36
CA ARG A 73 -7.70 22.75 11.21
C ARG A 73 -8.79 22.01 10.42
N SER A 74 -9.22 20.83 10.86
CA SER A 74 -10.22 19.98 10.18
C SER A 74 -9.84 19.59 8.74
N MET A 75 -8.55 19.57 8.43
CA MET A 75 -7.99 19.18 7.14
C MET A 75 -7.77 17.68 7.04
N LYS A 76 -7.47 17.20 5.83
CA LYS A 76 -7.08 15.82 5.53
C LYS A 76 -5.62 15.73 5.08
N ALA A 77 -5.02 14.56 5.28
CA ALA A 77 -3.63 14.29 4.94
C ALA A 77 -3.49 13.06 4.02
N ILE A 78 -2.66 13.18 2.99
CA ILE A 78 -2.10 12.05 2.24
C ILE A 78 -0.63 11.93 2.63
N LEU A 79 -0.17 10.71 2.95
CA LEU A 79 1.24 10.47 3.27
C LEU A 79 1.94 9.86 2.05
N ILE A 80 3.06 10.41 1.64
CA ILE A 80 3.91 9.84 0.59
C ILE A 80 5.33 9.63 1.11
N GLY A 81 6.04 8.64 0.58
CA GLY A 81 7.45 8.41 0.89
C GLY A 81 8.12 7.48 -0.11
N HIS A 82 9.42 7.26 0.04
CA HIS A 82 10.17 6.39 -0.87
C HIS A 82 10.08 4.91 -0.46
N VAL A 83 10.77 4.54 0.63
CA VAL A 83 10.77 3.19 1.20
C VAL A 83 9.44 2.92 1.93
N PRO A 84 8.69 1.86 1.59
CA PRO A 84 7.45 1.50 2.29
C PRO A 84 7.70 0.81 3.62
N PRO A 85 6.75 0.88 4.58
CA PRO A 85 6.80 0.19 5.88
C PRO A 85 6.49 -1.32 5.76
N ALA A 86 7.16 -2.01 4.84
CA ALA A 86 7.05 -3.45 4.64
C ALA A 86 7.58 -4.19 5.87
N ARG A 87 6.78 -5.14 6.36
CA ARG A 87 7.07 -5.94 7.56
C ARG A 87 6.49 -7.34 7.39
N THR A 88 7.32 -8.25 6.86
CA THR A 88 7.05 -9.68 6.67
C THR A 88 8.23 -10.50 7.18
N SER A 89 8.12 -11.83 7.18
CA SER A 89 9.21 -12.73 7.57
C SER A 89 10.44 -12.63 6.66
N SER A 90 10.27 -12.42 5.37
CA SER A 90 11.36 -12.30 4.38
C SER A 90 11.78 -10.86 4.10
N LYS A 91 11.05 -9.86 4.61
CA LYS A 91 11.36 -8.45 4.32
C LYS A 91 10.91 -7.53 5.43
N GLN A 92 11.87 -6.82 6.00
CA GLN A 92 11.65 -5.70 6.89
C GLN A 92 12.35 -4.46 6.33
N ASN A 93 11.56 -3.53 5.80
CA ASN A 93 12.12 -2.32 5.21
C ASN A 93 12.42 -1.27 6.28
N TRP A 94 11.59 -1.15 7.32
CA TRP A 94 11.80 -0.12 8.34
C TRP A 94 12.35 -0.73 9.62
N ASP A 95 13.16 0.06 10.32
CA ASP A 95 13.48 -0.23 11.71
C ASP A 95 12.17 -0.41 12.52
N GLU A 96 12.18 -1.38 13.44
CA GLU A 96 10.98 -1.76 14.18
C GLU A 96 10.44 -0.59 15.01
N THR A 97 11.32 0.22 15.61
CA THR A 97 10.92 1.36 16.44
C THR A 97 10.26 2.45 15.58
N CYS A 98 10.73 2.64 14.34
CA CYS A 98 10.10 3.52 13.36
C CYS A 98 8.74 2.99 12.90
N TRP A 99 8.66 1.70 12.56
CA TRP A 99 7.40 1.07 12.15
C TRP A 99 6.32 1.18 13.24
N GLN A 100 6.70 0.98 14.50
CA GLN A 100 5.80 1.09 15.66
C GLN A 100 5.26 2.52 15.83
N LYS A 101 6.12 3.55 15.76
CA LYS A 101 5.70 4.95 15.85
C LYS A 101 4.79 5.35 14.70
N TYR A 102 5.17 5.04 13.46
CA TYR A 102 4.36 5.34 12.28
C TYR A 102 2.98 4.68 12.35
N THR A 103 2.94 3.38 12.66
CA THR A 103 1.68 2.64 12.78
C THR A 103 0.79 3.21 13.87
N LEU A 104 1.39 3.70 14.97
CA LEU A 104 0.67 4.41 16.02
C LEU A 104 0.13 5.76 15.52
N TRP A 105 0.89 6.54 14.78
CA TRP A 105 0.42 7.81 14.19
C TRP A 105 -0.74 7.59 13.23
N VAL A 106 -0.62 6.66 12.30
CA VAL A 106 -1.71 6.36 11.36
C VAL A 106 -2.96 5.85 12.09
N LYS A 107 -2.80 5.10 13.19
CA LYS A 107 -3.92 4.71 14.06
C LYS A 107 -4.56 5.88 14.79
N GLN A 108 -3.75 6.75 15.39
CA GLN A 108 -4.26 7.87 16.16
C GLN A 108 -4.90 8.90 15.24
N TYR A 109 -4.31 9.21 14.10
CA TYR A 109 -4.77 10.18 13.10
C TYR A 109 -5.63 9.58 11.97
N ARG A 110 -6.26 8.43 12.23
CA ARG A 110 -7.06 7.69 11.23
C ARG A 110 -8.33 8.43 10.74
N ASP A 111 -8.71 9.49 11.44
CA ASP A 111 -9.79 10.44 11.12
C ASP A 111 -9.39 11.49 10.05
N VAL A 112 -8.08 11.76 9.92
CA VAL A 112 -7.54 12.76 8.99
C VAL A 112 -6.72 12.14 7.86
N VAL A 113 -6.04 11.02 8.09
CA VAL A 113 -5.23 10.34 7.07
C VAL A 113 -6.14 9.63 6.06
N VAL A 114 -6.00 10.03 4.79
CA VAL A 114 -6.74 9.48 3.64
C VAL A 114 -6.13 8.17 3.16
N GLY A 115 -4.81 8.10 3.14
CA GLY A 115 -4.05 6.95 2.68
C GLY A 115 -2.56 7.26 2.59
N SER A 116 -1.78 6.22 2.34
CA SER A 116 -0.32 6.30 2.25
C SER A 116 0.19 5.65 0.98
N MET A 117 1.17 6.26 0.32
CA MET A 117 1.73 5.80 -0.95
C MET A 117 3.26 5.79 -0.92
N PHE A 118 3.86 4.71 -1.40
CA PHE A 118 5.30 4.51 -1.39
C PHE A 118 5.80 3.91 -2.71
N GLY A 119 7.13 3.83 -2.87
CA GLY A 119 7.81 3.21 -4.00
C GLY A 119 8.82 2.16 -3.56
N HIS A 120 10.09 2.33 -3.98
CA HIS A 120 11.27 1.50 -3.64
C HIS A 120 11.26 0.07 -4.21
N MET A 121 10.14 -0.65 -4.07
CA MET A 121 10.06 -2.08 -4.36
C MET A 121 9.97 -2.41 -5.86
N ASN A 122 9.69 -1.41 -6.70
CA ASN A 122 9.46 -1.53 -8.15
C ASN A 122 8.32 -2.48 -8.56
N ILE A 123 7.45 -2.90 -7.63
CA ILE A 123 6.32 -3.80 -7.89
C ILE A 123 5.02 -3.21 -7.35
N ASP A 124 3.93 -3.40 -8.08
CA ASP A 124 2.60 -2.94 -7.69
C ASP A 124 1.98 -3.86 -6.62
N HIS A 125 1.79 -3.33 -5.42
CA HIS A 125 1.05 -4.05 -4.39
C HIS A 125 0.50 -3.10 -3.32
N PHE A 126 -0.16 -3.67 -2.34
CA PHE A 126 -0.59 -2.96 -1.14
C PHE A 126 -0.24 -3.81 0.08
N MET A 127 -0.22 -3.19 1.25
CA MET A 127 0.01 -3.88 2.52
C MET A 127 -0.88 -3.28 3.61
N PHE A 128 -1.07 -4.04 4.69
CA PHE A 128 -1.77 -3.56 5.88
C PHE A 128 -0.80 -3.27 7.01
N GLN A 129 -1.01 -2.15 7.70
CA GLN A 129 -0.51 -1.97 9.05
C GLN A 129 -1.59 -2.45 10.03
N ASP A 130 -1.32 -3.54 10.76
CA ASP A 130 -2.25 -4.08 11.76
C ASP A 130 -1.97 -3.48 13.13
N PHE A 131 -2.94 -2.72 13.65
CA PHE A 131 -2.81 -2.03 14.93
C PHE A 131 -2.80 -2.94 16.15
N ARG A 132 -2.98 -4.25 16.00
CA ARG A 132 -2.76 -5.23 17.07
C ARG A 132 -1.29 -5.57 17.28
N ASP A 133 -0.46 -5.34 16.29
CA ASP A 133 0.97 -5.62 16.37
C ASP A 133 1.74 -4.46 17.03
N LEU A 134 1.01 -3.41 17.44
CA LEU A 134 1.55 -2.28 18.18
C LEU A 134 1.98 -2.68 19.59
N LYS A 135 3.25 -2.41 19.91
CA LYS A 135 3.83 -2.53 21.24
C LYS A 135 4.22 -1.14 21.72
N ILE A 136 3.57 -0.65 22.79
CA ILE A 136 3.76 0.72 23.28
C ILE A 136 4.72 0.72 24.48
N GLY A 137 5.66 1.68 24.49
CA GLY A 137 6.66 1.86 25.55
C GLY A 137 7.97 1.13 25.25
N ASP A 138 8.72 0.77 26.30
CA ASP A 138 10.01 0.07 26.16
C ASP A 138 9.90 -1.32 25.49
N GLN A 139 8.67 -1.81 25.28
CA GLN A 139 8.40 -3.07 24.56
C GLN A 139 8.69 -3.00 23.05
N ALA A 140 8.78 -1.80 22.47
CA ALA A 140 9.18 -1.63 21.08
C ALA A 140 10.71 -1.68 20.91
N ALA A 141 11.46 -1.12 21.87
CA ALA A 141 12.93 -1.11 21.85
C ALA A 141 13.55 -2.45 22.28
N ALA A 142 12.84 -3.24 23.10
CA ALA A 142 13.26 -4.59 23.48
C ALA A 142 13.06 -5.63 22.37
N LEU A 143 12.61 -5.23 21.18
CA LEU A 143 12.63 -6.10 20.02
C LEU A 143 14.00 -5.99 19.37
N GLU A 144 14.88 -6.90 19.78
CA GLU A 144 16.01 -7.30 18.95
C GLU A 144 15.47 -7.58 17.55
N PRO A 145 16.04 -6.99 16.48
CA PRO A 145 15.69 -7.38 15.13
C PRO A 145 16.05 -8.86 14.98
N GLU A 146 15.04 -9.72 14.89
CA GLU A 146 15.22 -11.16 14.56
C GLU A 146 15.70 -11.35 13.10
N TYR A 147 16.06 -10.25 12.43
CA TYR A 147 16.50 -10.17 11.05
C TYR A 147 17.91 -9.59 11.03
N GLU A 148 18.90 -10.45 10.76
CA GLU A 148 20.24 -10.04 10.37
C GLU A 148 20.13 -9.10 9.16
N ALA A 149 20.41 -7.81 9.37
CA ALA A 149 20.48 -6.80 8.32
C ALA A 149 21.59 -7.07 7.27
N ASP A 150 22.32 -8.19 7.39
CA ASP A 150 23.49 -8.55 6.60
C ASP A 150 23.17 -9.05 5.17
N SER A 151 21.92 -9.39 4.87
CA SER A 151 21.53 -9.54 3.46
C SER A 151 21.30 -8.15 2.84
N ARG A 152 22.38 -7.53 2.37
CA ARG A 152 22.39 -6.32 1.51
C ARG A 152 21.12 -6.35 0.65
N ASP A 153 20.33 -5.27 0.66
CA ASP A 153 19.03 -5.08 -0.01
C ASP A 153 19.06 -5.39 -1.53
N LYS A 154 19.38 -6.64 -1.88
CA LYS A 154 19.43 -7.16 -3.23
C LYS A 154 18.01 -7.48 -3.60
N MET A 155 17.33 -6.45 -4.11
CA MET A 155 16.02 -6.62 -4.70
C MET A 155 16.15 -7.40 -6.02
N THR A 156 16.18 -8.72 -5.92
CA THR A 156 16.07 -9.64 -7.06
C THR A 156 14.61 -9.92 -7.38
N THR A 157 14.31 -10.48 -8.54
CA THR A 157 12.94 -10.95 -8.84
C THR A 157 12.51 -12.03 -7.85
N GLN A 158 13.41 -12.95 -7.47
CA GLN A 158 13.10 -14.02 -6.51
C GLN A 158 12.75 -13.46 -5.13
N SER A 159 13.55 -12.50 -4.60
CA SER A 159 13.27 -11.90 -3.29
C SER A 159 11.93 -11.14 -3.28
N ARG A 160 11.55 -10.50 -4.40
CA ARG A 160 10.24 -9.86 -4.55
C ARG A 160 9.10 -10.88 -4.55
N THR A 161 9.27 -12.01 -5.25
CA THR A 161 8.27 -13.09 -5.26
C THR A 161 8.09 -13.69 -3.86
N SER A 162 9.18 -13.98 -3.13
CA SER A 162 9.10 -14.47 -1.75
C SER A 162 8.37 -13.48 -0.83
N TYR A 163 8.68 -12.20 -0.94
CA TYR A 163 7.96 -11.14 -0.21
C TYR A 163 6.46 -11.12 -0.52
N LEU A 164 6.06 -11.24 -1.80
CA LEU A 164 4.64 -11.30 -2.17
C LEU A 164 3.94 -12.56 -1.63
N ARG A 165 4.63 -13.70 -1.54
CA ARG A 165 4.10 -14.92 -0.88
C ARG A 165 3.87 -14.68 0.61
N ASP A 166 4.83 -14.09 1.32
CA ASP A 166 4.66 -13.78 2.73
C ASP A 166 3.48 -12.82 2.98
N LEU A 167 3.29 -11.83 2.11
CA LEU A 167 2.11 -10.96 2.16
C LEU A 167 0.82 -11.78 2.01
N ARG A 168 0.78 -12.73 1.08
CA ARG A 168 -0.37 -13.63 0.89
C ARG A 168 -0.62 -14.47 2.14
N ASP A 169 0.41 -14.95 2.81
CA ASP A 169 0.29 -15.73 4.05
C ASP A 169 -0.21 -14.88 5.23
N LEU A 170 0.23 -13.63 5.33
CA LEU A 170 -0.34 -12.66 6.27
C LEU A 170 -1.82 -12.39 5.96
N TRP A 171 -2.19 -12.28 4.68
CA TRP A 171 -3.58 -12.10 4.28
C TRP A 171 -4.46 -13.32 4.54
N ALA A 172 -3.90 -14.54 4.52
CA ALA A 172 -4.61 -15.77 4.86
C ALA A 172 -5.06 -15.78 6.33
N LYS A 173 -4.31 -15.12 7.21
CA LYS A 173 -4.60 -14.98 8.65
C LYS A 173 -5.68 -13.93 8.96
N LEU A 174 -6.16 -13.17 7.96
CA LEU A 174 -7.16 -12.11 8.17
C LEU A 174 -8.52 -12.68 8.60
N PRO A 175 -9.22 -12.01 9.56
CA PRO A 175 -10.56 -12.41 9.97
C PRO A 175 -11.53 -12.49 8.79
N SER A 176 -12.37 -13.53 8.81
CA SER A 176 -13.32 -13.80 7.73
C SER A 176 -14.76 -13.52 8.15
N PRO A 177 -15.62 -13.00 7.24
CA PRO A 177 -17.00 -12.76 7.60
C PRO A 177 -17.72 -14.12 7.71
N PRO A 178 -18.78 -14.22 8.54
CA PRO A 178 -19.55 -15.46 8.61
C PRO A 178 -20.13 -15.82 7.24
N SER A 179 -19.92 -17.07 6.79
CA SER A 179 -20.54 -17.59 5.58
C SER A 179 -21.98 -18.01 5.85
N LYS A 180 -22.89 -17.74 4.92
CA LYS A 180 -24.27 -18.27 4.97
C LYS A 180 -24.28 -19.80 4.85
N SER A 181 -23.44 -20.37 3.98
CA SER A 181 -23.40 -21.83 3.71
C SER A 181 -22.81 -22.65 4.87
N ALA A 182 -21.79 -22.12 5.56
CA ALA A 182 -21.18 -22.80 6.70
C ALA A 182 -22.12 -22.88 7.91
N ASN A 183 -23.05 -21.93 8.05
CA ASN A 183 -24.03 -21.93 9.15
C ASN A 183 -25.31 -22.72 8.81
N LEU A 184 -25.62 -22.92 7.51
CA LEU A 184 -26.70 -23.80 7.05
C LEU A 184 -26.41 -25.28 7.34
N ARG A 185 -25.14 -25.70 7.25
CA ARG A 185 -24.72 -27.08 7.56
C ARG A 185 -24.79 -27.42 9.06
N VAL A 186 -24.90 -26.43 9.94
CA VAL A 186 -24.82 -26.63 11.40
C VAL A 186 -26.20 -26.80 12.04
N LEU A 187 -27.32 -26.43 11.39
CA LEU A 187 -28.65 -26.56 11.98
C LEU A 187 -29.75 -26.76 10.92
N ASN A 188 -30.32 -27.96 10.86
CA ASN A 188 -31.70 -28.21 10.39
C ASN A 188 -32.71 -27.67 11.44
N ARG A 189 -32.58 -26.41 11.86
CA ARG A 189 -33.46 -25.79 12.88
C ARG A 189 -33.82 -24.33 12.56
N ASP A 190 -34.95 -23.92 13.13
CA ASP A 190 -35.70 -22.67 13.00
C ASP A 190 -34.93 -21.42 12.55
N LYS A 191 -35.55 -20.68 11.62
CA LYS A 191 -35.02 -19.45 11.01
C LYS A 191 -34.59 -18.40 12.06
N ASP A 192 -35.26 -18.33 13.21
CA ASP A 192 -34.98 -17.35 14.25
C ASP A 192 -33.65 -17.62 14.99
N ILE A 193 -33.33 -18.89 15.26
CA ILE A 193 -32.08 -19.31 15.90
C ILE A 193 -30.89 -19.06 14.95
N LEU A 194 -31.08 -19.33 13.66
CA LEU A 194 -30.09 -19.05 12.61
C LEU A 194 -29.80 -17.54 12.52
N GLY A 195 -30.85 -16.71 12.55
CA GLY A 195 -30.72 -15.26 12.56
C GLY A 195 -29.93 -14.71 13.76
N ALA A 196 -30.25 -15.20 14.96
CA ALA A 196 -29.54 -14.81 16.19
C ALA A 196 -28.05 -15.21 16.16
N THR A 197 -27.74 -16.41 15.66
CA THR A 197 -26.37 -16.94 15.55
C THR A 197 -25.55 -16.15 14.53
N LEU A 198 -26.13 -15.86 13.36
CA LEU A 198 -25.48 -15.03 12.34
C LEU A 198 -25.19 -13.62 12.86
N ARG A 199 -26.11 -13.03 13.63
CA ARG A 199 -25.93 -11.70 14.25
C ARG A 199 -24.78 -11.72 15.27
N LYS A 200 -24.70 -12.75 16.12
CA LYS A 200 -23.58 -12.92 17.08
C LYS A 200 -22.24 -13.07 16.33
N SER A 201 -22.19 -13.91 15.31
CA SER A 201 -20.98 -14.14 14.50
C SER A 201 -20.54 -12.87 13.75
N LYS A 202 -21.48 -12.10 13.20
CA LYS A 202 -21.20 -10.80 12.56
C LYS A 202 -20.65 -9.78 13.57
N LYS A 203 -21.18 -9.74 14.80
CA LYS A 203 -20.65 -8.89 15.88
C LYS A 203 -19.23 -9.31 16.28
N LYS A 204 -18.95 -10.62 16.35
CA LYS A 204 -17.59 -11.16 16.59
C LYS A 204 -16.63 -10.73 15.46
N TYR A 205 -17.04 -10.87 14.21
CA TYR A 205 -16.25 -10.44 13.05
C TYR A 205 -15.93 -8.94 13.09
N HIS A 206 -16.93 -8.07 13.32
CA HIS A 206 -16.70 -6.63 13.43
C HIS A 206 -15.73 -6.30 14.57
N ARG A 207 -15.81 -6.97 15.72
CA ARG A 207 -14.82 -6.80 16.80
C ARG A 207 -13.41 -7.23 16.38
N GLN A 208 -13.28 -8.30 15.59
CA GLN A 208 -11.98 -8.81 15.14
C GLN A 208 -11.27 -7.85 14.19
N ILE A 209 -12.01 -7.12 13.35
CA ILE A 209 -11.47 -6.14 12.41
C ILE A 209 -11.43 -4.71 12.97
N GLY A 210 -11.78 -4.49 14.24
CA GLY A 210 -11.74 -3.15 14.84
C GLY A 210 -12.96 -2.26 14.55
N GLY A 211 -14.10 -2.82 14.12
CA GLY A 211 -15.35 -2.10 13.95
C GLY A 211 -16.12 -2.49 12.69
N LYS A 212 -17.17 -1.73 12.36
CA LYS A 212 -17.93 -1.90 11.10
C LYS A 212 -17.09 -1.56 9.86
N TRP A 213 -16.12 -0.66 10.05
CA TRP A 213 -15.29 -0.04 9.02
C TRP A 213 -13.87 -0.60 8.94
N ALA A 214 -13.56 -1.59 9.76
CA ALA A 214 -12.24 -2.23 9.82
C ALA A 214 -11.08 -1.36 10.34
N GLU A 215 -11.35 -0.47 11.31
CA GLU A 215 -10.39 0.48 11.91
C GLU A 215 -9.23 -0.15 12.71
N ARG A 216 -9.07 -1.48 12.66
CA ARG A 216 -7.86 -2.18 13.12
C ARG A 216 -6.70 -2.02 12.13
N TYR A 217 -6.99 -1.75 10.86
CA TYR A 217 -6.01 -1.78 9.80
C TYR A 217 -5.87 -0.42 9.14
N ALA A 218 -4.66 -0.04 8.75
CA ALA A 218 -4.43 0.95 7.71
C ALA A 218 -3.91 0.27 6.44
N VAL A 219 -4.08 0.93 5.29
CA VAL A 219 -3.60 0.44 3.99
C VAL A 219 -2.53 1.39 3.49
N SER A 220 -1.40 0.82 3.08
CA SER A 220 -0.36 1.52 2.33
C SER A 220 -0.27 0.93 0.92
N LEU A 221 -0.23 1.80 -0.08
CA LEU A 221 -0.03 1.42 -1.48
C LEU A 221 1.45 1.50 -1.82
N VAL A 222 1.94 0.55 -2.60
CA VAL A 222 3.29 0.60 -3.18
C VAL A 222 3.14 0.63 -4.69
N SER A 223 3.65 1.69 -5.29
CA SER A 223 3.57 1.92 -6.72
C SER A 223 4.79 1.32 -7.43
N PRO A 224 4.61 0.77 -8.65
CA PRO A 224 5.70 0.38 -9.52
C PRO A 224 6.52 1.59 -9.97
N SER A 225 7.71 1.33 -10.53
CA SER A 225 8.67 2.38 -10.91
C SER A 225 8.29 3.06 -12.23
N VAL A 226 8.61 4.35 -12.34
CA VAL A 226 8.67 5.06 -13.62
C VAL A 226 10.00 4.80 -14.33
N VAL A 227 11.06 4.51 -13.58
CA VAL A 227 12.38 4.15 -14.13
C VAL A 227 12.39 2.67 -14.51
N PRO A 228 12.93 2.29 -15.70
CA PRO A 228 12.88 0.92 -16.18
C PRO A 228 13.60 -0.06 -15.26
N ASN A 229 12.83 -0.93 -14.63
CA ASN A 229 13.27 -2.19 -14.00
C ASN A 229 12.29 -3.30 -14.40
N TYR A 230 11.01 -2.94 -14.45
CA TYR A 230 9.97 -3.54 -15.29
C TYR A 230 9.43 -2.46 -16.24
N PHE A 231 8.18 -2.56 -16.69
CA PHE A 231 7.57 -1.50 -17.50
C PHE A 231 7.34 -0.21 -16.69
N PRO A 232 7.81 0.96 -17.18
CA PRO A 232 7.51 2.26 -16.59
C PRO A 232 6.03 2.42 -16.35
N SER A 233 5.67 2.94 -15.19
CA SER A 233 4.29 2.94 -14.73
C SER A 233 3.84 4.26 -14.13
N LEU A 234 2.55 4.57 -14.29
CA LEU A 234 1.91 5.75 -13.71
C LEU A 234 0.53 5.38 -13.17
N ARG A 235 0.11 6.01 -12.07
CA ARG A 235 -1.19 5.76 -11.45
C ARG A 235 -1.98 7.04 -11.30
N ILE A 236 -3.23 7.01 -11.76
CA ILE A 236 -4.18 8.12 -11.59
C ILE A 236 -5.21 7.68 -10.55
N ILE A 237 -5.23 8.35 -9.39
CA ILE A 237 -6.18 8.06 -8.31
C ILE A 237 -7.36 9.04 -8.40
N GLU A 238 -8.57 8.49 -8.44
CA GLU A 238 -9.81 9.24 -8.33
C GLU A 238 -10.29 9.27 -6.89
N TYR A 239 -10.81 10.40 -6.44
CA TYR A 239 -11.33 10.57 -5.09
C TYR A 239 -12.67 11.32 -5.08
N ASN A 240 -13.39 11.18 -3.98
CA ASN A 240 -14.68 11.83 -3.79
C ASN A 240 -14.50 13.35 -3.57
N ILE A 241 -15.14 14.14 -4.44
CA ILE A 241 -15.08 15.61 -4.42
C ILE A 241 -16.35 16.27 -3.86
N SER A 242 -17.28 15.52 -3.27
CA SER A 242 -18.52 16.09 -2.73
C SER A 242 -18.23 17.25 -1.76
N GLY A 243 -18.86 18.41 -1.99
CA GLY A 243 -18.66 19.60 -1.15
C GLY A 243 -17.32 20.32 -1.37
N LEU A 244 -16.63 20.03 -2.48
CA LEU A 244 -15.40 20.72 -2.87
C LEU A 244 -15.58 21.62 -4.09
N ASP A 245 -16.80 21.83 -4.57
CA ASP A 245 -17.11 22.52 -5.83
C ASP A 245 -16.51 23.94 -5.90
N ASP A 246 -16.51 24.68 -4.78
CA ASP A 246 -15.95 26.05 -4.68
C ASP A 246 -14.47 26.10 -4.23
N SER A 247 -13.77 24.97 -4.21
CA SER A 247 -12.39 24.93 -3.67
C SER A 247 -11.39 25.45 -4.69
N ALA A 248 -10.65 26.51 -4.33
CA ALA A 248 -9.49 26.92 -5.12
C ALA A 248 -8.44 25.81 -5.17
N LEU A 249 -7.99 25.42 -6.36
CA LEU A 249 -6.86 24.50 -6.52
C LEU A 249 -5.54 25.24 -6.41
N TRP A 250 -4.50 24.55 -5.91
CA TRP A 250 -3.15 25.11 -5.80
C TRP A 250 -2.59 25.64 -7.14
N THR A 251 -2.97 25.03 -8.26
CA THR A 251 -2.57 25.47 -9.62
C THR A 251 -3.12 26.84 -9.99
N HIS A 252 -4.27 27.25 -9.43
CA HIS A 252 -4.83 28.58 -9.66
C HIS A 252 -4.06 29.69 -8.93
N ARG A 253 -3.26 29.36 -7.90
CA ARG A 253 -2.40 30.33 -7.21
C ARG A 253 -1.18 30.75 -8.03
N ASN A 254 -0.66 29.87 -8.89
CA ASN A 254 0.51 30.19 -9.73
C ASN A 254 0.15 31.02 -10.99
N ILE A 255 -1.14 31.19 -11.31
CA ILE A 255 -1.60 31.95 -12.50
C ILE A 255 -1.90 33.43 -12.15
N LYS A 256 -2.14 33.75 -10.87
CA LYS A 256 -2.29 35.14 -10.43
C LYS A 256 -1.06 35.50 -9.61
N GLY A 257 -0.15 36.25 -10.25
CA GLY A 257 1.08 36.73 -9.63
C GLY A 257 0.85 37.35 -8.26
N ALA A 258 1.87 37.18 -7.41
CA ALA A 258 2.15 37.92 -6.17
C ALA A 258 1.03 38.89 -5.76
N GLY A 259 0.06 38.38 -5.01
CA GLY A 259 -1.07 39.14 -4.49
C GLY A 259 -1.37 38.71 -3.07
N ASP A 260 -0.86 39.52 -2.16
CA ASP A 260 -1.05 39.58 -0.71
C ASP A 260 -2.32 38.90 -0.16
N VAL A 261 -2.14 37.94 0.76
CA VAL A 261 -3.15 37.60 1.77
C VAL A 261 -2.44 37.46 3.10
N SER A 262 -2.63 38.47 3.93
CA SER A 262 -2.36 38.51 5.36
C SER A 262 -3.11 37.40 6.12
N HIS A 263 -2.60 37.09 7.32
CA HIS A 263 -3.06 36.13 8.35
C HIS A 263 -2.34 34.76 8.30
N ALA A 264 -1.46 34.39 9.25
CA ALA A 264 -1.26 34.84 10.62
C ALA A 264 0.21 35.22 10.91
N LYS A 265 0.40 36.39 11.50
CA LYS A 265 1.67 36.83 12.10
C LYS A 265 1.83 36.15 13.46
N LEU A 266 3.08 35.75 13.77
CA LEU A 266 3.66 35.19 15.01
C LEU A 266 3.78 33.65 15.02
N TYR A 267 4.96 33.03 15.21
CA TYR A 267 6.18 33.49 15.89
C TYR A 267 7.49 33.02 15.22
N GLU A 268 8.48 33.89 15.31
CA GLU A 268 9.90 33.66 15.11
C GLU A 268 10.44 32.55 16.03
N THR A 269 11.35 31.76 15.44
CA THR A 269 12.56 31.18 16.02
C THR A 269 12.73 31.29 17.54
N SER A 270 12.42 30.21 18.27
CA SER A 270 13.12 29.93 19.53
C SER A 270 14.25 28.94 19.25
N SER A 271 15.46 29.47 19.30
CA SER A 271 16.72 28.77 19.57
C SER A 271 16.53 27.43 20.29
N PHE A 272 17.17 26.39 19.75
CA PHE A 272 17.49 25.16 20.47
C PHE A 272 18.17 25.54 21.79
N GLY A 273 17.47 25.36 22.90
CA GLY A 273 17.92 25.73 24.24
C GLY A 273 17.30 24.79 25.25
N SER A 274 18.15 23.96 25.87
CA SER A 274 17.82 23.12 27.01
C SER A 274 17.21 23.97 28.13
N THR A 275 15.93 23.76 28.46
CA THR A 275 15.37 24.25 29.72
C THR A 275 14.39 23.25 30.33
N ARG A 276 14.56 23.14 31.64
CA ARG A 276 13.99 22.20 32.60
C ARG A 276 12.49 22.43 32.86
N GLU A 277 11.87 21.35 33.31
CA GLU A 277 10.76 21.28 34.27
C GLU A 277 9.98 22.57 34.59
N SER A 278 8.73 22.62 34.16
CA SER A 278 7.61 23.10 34.99
C SER A 278 6.30 22.89 34.23
N ASP A 279 5.54 21.85 34.60
CA ASP A 279 4.06 21.82 34.50
C ASP A 279 3.55 20.55 35.20
N VAL A 280 3.74 20.51 36.52
CA VAL A 280 3.08 19.55 37.42
C VAL A 280 2.44 20.34 38.54
N GLU A 281 1.43 21.14 38.23
CA GLU A 281 0.59 21.72 39.28
C GLU A 281 -0.82 22.04 38.78
N LEU A 282 -1.66 21.01 38.61
CA LEU A 282 -3.13 21.12 38.62
C LEU A 282 -3.78 19.72 38.64
N SER A 283 -3.60 18.97 39.73
CA SER A 283 -4.51 17.86 40.12
C SER A 283 -4.17 17.22 41.47
N LYS A 284 -3.85 18.01 42.50
CA LYS A 284 -3.79 17.51 43.89
C LYS A 284 -4.97 18.05 44.69
N LYS A 285 -6.10 17.33 44.69
CA LYS A 285 -7.01 17.21 45.84
C LYS A 285 -8.12 16.18 45.58
N LYS A 286 -7.83 14.93 45.96
CA LYS A 286 -8.72 14.00 46.69
C LYS A 286 -8.04 12.62 46.83
N ARG A 287 -7.17 12.50 47.84
CA ARG A 287 -6.80 11.18 48.40
C ARG A 287 -7.81 10.82 49.48
N ARG A 288 -8.44 9.65 49.38
CA ARG A 288 -8.65 8.80 50.58
C ARG A 288 -8.85 7.32 50.21
N LYS A 289 -7.83 6.55 50.59
CA LYS A 289 -7.80 5.14 51.03
C LYS A 289 -8.49 4.06 50.18
N LYS A 290 -7.68 3.26 49.49
CA LYS A 290 -7.68 1.79 49.61
C LYS A 290 -6.33 1.21 49.16
N LYS A 291 -5.60 0.61 50.10
CA LYS A 291 -4.43 -0.25 49.83
C LYS A 291 -4.88 -1.42 48.95
N LYS A 292 -4.27 -1.61 47.77
CA LYS A 292 -4.31 -2.87 47.02
C LYS A 292 -3.10 -2.97 46.08
N LYS A 293 -2.29 -4.00 46.32
CA LYS A 293 -1.29 -4.68 45.47
C LYS A 293 -0.55 -3.83 44.42
N GLN A 294 0.77 -3.66 44.64
CA GLN A 294 1.71 -3.37 43.57
C GLN A 294 1.51 -4.40 42.46
N LYS A 295 0.95 -3.96 41.32
CA LYS A 295 1.17 -4.60 40.03
C LYS A 295 2.37 -3.88 39.45
N ASP A 296 3.34 -4.63 38.93
CA ASP A 296 4.43 -4.13 38.10
C ASP A 296 3.86 -3.20 37.02
N GLY A 297 3.96 -1.89 37.29
CA GLY A 297 3.46 -0.86 36.41
C GLY A 297 4.49 -0.64 35.31
N LYS A 298 4.16 -1.05 34.08
CA LYS A 298 4.95 -0.72 32.89
C LYS A 298 5.23 0.78 32.89
N LYS A 299 6.51 1.16 32.77
CA LYS A 299 6.92 2.57 32.67
C LYS A 299 6.18 3.24 31.50
N PRO A 300 5.72 4.49 31.66
CA PRO A 300 5.08 5.20 30.56
C PRO A 300 6.05 5.33 29.38
N PRO A 301 5.55 5.34 28.13
CA PRO A 301 6.38 5.51 26.95
C PRO A 301 7.17 6.82 27.02
N ARG A 302 8.42 6.80 26.54
CA ARG A 302 9.34 7.97 26.58
C ARG A 302 9.00 9.08 25.57
N PHE A 303 7.86 8.97 24.87
CA PHE A 303 7.40 9.90 23.84
C PHE A 303 5.91 10.21 24.01
N THR A 304 5.48 11.34 23.46
CA THR A 304 4.10 11.83 23.57
C THR A 304 3.16 11.05 22.65
N ILE A 305 2.10 10.46 23.20
CA ILE A 305 1.08 9.75 22.42
C ILE A 305 -0.10 10.68 22.15
N PRO A 306 -0.44 10.98 20.89
CA PRO A 306 -1.63 11.72 20.52
C PRO A 306 -2.90 11.02 20.97
N LEU A 307 -3.91 11.83 21.25
CA LEU A 307 -5.24 11.33 21.55
C LEU A 307 -5.83 10.65 20.29
N PRO A 308 -6.53 9.52 20.46
CA PRO A 308 -7.31 8.93 19.39
C PRO A 308 -8.45 9.87 18.98
N PRO A 309 -9.06 9.66 17.81
CA PRO A 309 -10.29 10.33 17.44
C PRO A 309 -11.37 9.99 18.48
N SER A 310 -12.30 10.94 18.70
CA SER A 310 -13.43 10.72 19.60
C SER A 310 -14.18 9.43 19.26
N ARG A 311 -14.67 8.72 20.28
CA ARG A 311 -15.46 7.49 20.09
C ARG A 311 -16.79 7.74 19.35
N THR A 312 -17.26 8.99 19.33
CA THR A 312 -18.45 9.43 18.61
C THR A 312 -18.14 10.01 17.23
N ALA A 313 -16.87 10.23 16.89
CA ALA A 313 -16.49 10.75 15.59
C ALA A 313 -16.81 9.73 14.49
N PRO A 314 -17.20 10.20 13.28
CA PRO A 314 -17.31 9.31 12.14
C PRO A 314 -15.94 8.73 11.77
N PRO A 315 -15.90 7.58 11.09
CA PRO A 315 -14.65 7.02 10.57
C PRO A 315 -14.02 7.98 9.55
N GLY A 316 -12.69 7.99 9.45
CA GLY A 316 -11.98 8.83 8.48
C GLY A 316 -12.14 8.38 7.01
N PRO A 317 -11.62 9.18 6.06
CA PRO A 317 -11.86 8.99 4.63
C PRO A 317 -11.33 7.68 4.06
N ALA A 318 -10.31 7.07 4.68
CA ALA A 318 -9.82 5.74 4.30
C ALA A 318 -10.83 4.60 4.57
N TYR A 319 -11.82 4.82 5.45
CA TYR A 319 -12.64 3.76 6.03
C TYR A 319 -14.10 3.80 5.58
N SER A 320 -14.63 4.98 5.29
CA SER A 320 -16.00 5.22 4.83
C SER A 320 -16.02 6.36 3.82
N ASN A 321 -16.82 6.19 2.77
CA ASN A 321 -16.92 7.16 1.68
C ASN A 321 -17.42 8.52 2.18
N GLN A 322 -16.57 9.53 2.02
CA GLN A 322 -16.79 10.93 2.34
C GLN A 322 -15.85 11.77 1.45
N PRO A 323 -15.84 13.11 1.54
CA PRO A 323 -14.89 13.92 0.78
C PRO A 323 -13.45 13.44 1.00
N PHE A 324 -12.67 13.42 -0.09
CA PHE A 324 -11.30 12.89 -0.19
C PHE A 324 -11.15 11.36 -0.15
N THR A 325 -12.20 10.58 0.12
CA THR A 325 -12.10 9.11 0.01
C THR A 325 -11.70 8.71 -1.41
N TRP A 326 -10.64 7.91 -1.53
CA TRP A 326 -10.25 7.32 -2.81
C TRP A 326 -11.33 6.35 -3.31
N LEU A 327 -11.73 6.51 -4.57
CA LEU A 327 -12.79 5.74 -5.20
C LEU A 327 -12.23 4.62 -6.09
N GLY A 328 -11.06 4.84 -6.67
CA GLY A 328 -10.37 3.87 -7.51
C GLY A 328 -9.12 4.47 -8.13
N TYR A 329 -8.39 3.67 -8.89
CA TYR A 329 -7.32 4.16 -9.75
C TYR A 329 -7.27 3.45 -11.09
N THR A 330 -6.67 4.15 -12.05
CA THR A 330 -6.22 3.59 -13.32
C THR A 330 -4.71 3.41 -13.25
N GLN A 331 -4.26 2.17 -13.43
CA GLN A 331 -2.85 1.82 -13.56
C GLN A 331 -2.48 1.90 -15.04
N LEU A 332 -1.47 2.69 -15.34
CA LEU A 332 -0.91 2.86 -16.67
C LEU A 332 0.49 2.28 -16.72
N PHE A 333 0.89 1.80 -17.89
CA PHE A 333 2.25 1.33 -18.15
C PHE A 333 2.71 1.75 -19.55
N ALA A 334 4.01 1.89 -19.75
CA ALA A 334 4.61 2.12 -21.06
C ALA A 334 5.32 0.85 -21.53
N ASN A 335 4.89 0.29 -22.65
CA ASN A 335 5.52 -0.89 -23.25
C ASN A 335 6.82 -0.51 -23.99
N ILE A 336 7.89 -0.31 -23.21
CA ILE A 336 9.20 0.06 -23.75
C ILE A 336 9.82 -1.04 -24.62
N THR A 337 9.42 -2.31 -24.46
CA THR A 337 9.89 -3.40 -25.32
C THR A 337 9.41 -3.22 -26.75
N GLU A 338 8.12 -2.89 -26.93
CA GLU A 338 7.55 -2.58 -28.25
C GLU A 338 8.06 -1.26 -28.82
N MET A 339 8.30 -0.25 -27.97
CA MET A 339 8.91 1.00 -28.45
C MET A 339 10.33 0.75 -28.96
N ASN A 340 11.14 -0.01 -28.21
CA ASN A 340 12.52 -0.33 -28.58
C ASN A 340 12.60 -1.24 -29.82
N SER A 341 11.64 -2.14 -30.04
CA SER A 341 11.62 -2.95 -31.27
C SER A 341 11.45 -2.11 -32.53
N LYS A 342 10.73 -0.98 -32.45
CA LYS A 342 10.58 -0.01 -33.56
C LYS A 342 11.89 0.73 -33.90
N PHE A 343 12.83 0.81 -32.96
CA PHE A 343 14.16 1.41 -33.18
C PHE A 343 15.22 0.42 -33.67
N ARG A 344 14.96 -0.89 -33.59
CA ARG A 344 15.87 -1.91 -34.09
C ARG A 344 15.51 -2.26 -35.53
N MET A 345 16.24 -1.68 -36.50
CA MET A 345 16.19 -2.20 -37.88
C MET A 345 16.73 -3.64 -37.89
N PRO A 346 16.06 -4.59 -38.59
CA PRO A 346 16.57 -5.95 -38.69
C PRO A 346 17.96 -5.92 -39.34
N PRO A 347 18.98 -6.55 -38.74
CA PRO A 347 20.33 -6.53 -39.28
C PRO A 347 20.35 -7.26 -40.62
N SER A 348 20.92 -6.63 -41.64
CA SER A 348 21.07 -7.23 -42.97
C SER A 348 22.21 -8.26 -43.03
N SER A 349 23.05 -8.31 -41.99
CA SER A 349 24.12 -9.31 -41.85
C SER A 349 24.49 -9.62 -40.39
N TRP A 350 25.15 -10.76 -40.18
CA TRP A 350 25.76 -11.15 -38.89
C TRP A 350 26.81 -10.16 -38.36
N ARG A 351 27.38 -9.33 -39.24
CA ARG A 351 28.35 -8.28 -38.87
C ARG A 351 27.64 -7.04 -38.32
N GLU A 352 26.53 -6.64 -38.92
CA GLU A 352 25.66 -5.56 -38.40
C GLU A 352 25.03 -5.92 -37.06
N TYR A 353 24.59 -7.17 -36.90
CA TYR A 353 24.05 -7.65 -35.63
C TYR A 353 25.05 -7.50 -34.46
N ARG A 354 26.33 -7.80 -34.71
CA ARG A 354 27.40 -7.64 -33.71
C ARG A 354 27.71 -6.17 -33.41
N LEU A 355 27.65 -5.29 -34.40
CA LEU A 355 27.89 -3.86 -34.23
C LEU A 355 26.74 -3.18 -33.47
N GLN A 356 25.48 -3.54 -33.76
CA GLN A 356 24.30 -3.04 -33.04
C GLN A 356 24.22 -3.49 -31.57
N GLN A 357 24.89 -4.59 -31.19
CA GLN A 357 25.03 -4.98 -29.78
C GLN A 357 26.18 -4.27 -29.05
N ALA A 358 27.21 -3.85 -29.78
CA ALA A 358 28.41 -3.22 -29.23
C ALA A 358 28.24 -1.70 -29.03
N GLU A 359 27.44 -1.05 -29.87
CA GLU A 359 27.11 0.37 -29.77
C GLU A 359 25.72 0.54 -29.16
N TRP A 360 25.59 1.22 -28.02
CA TRP A 360 24.30 1.77 -27.59
C TRP A 360 24.02 2.96 -28.51
N PRO A 361 23.05 2.87 -29.45
CA PRO A 361 22.82 3.96 -30.37
C PRO A 361 22.09 5.04 -29.58
N TRP A 362 22.83 6.02 -29.05
CA TRP A 362 22.22 7.31 -28.79
C TRP A 362 21.79 7.82 -30.16
N PRO A 363 20.47 8.06 -30.40
CA PRO A 363 20.07 8.63 -31.66
C PRO A 363 20.73 10.01 -31.74
N SER A 364 21.66 10.15 -32.70
CA SER A 364 22.14 11.46 -33.12
C SER A 364 20.91 12.29 -33.44
N SER A 365 20.84 13.46 -32.83
CA SER A 365 19.73 14.40 -32.89
C SER A 365 18.96 14.39 -34.21
N THR A 366 17.64 14.51 -34.06
CA THR A 366 16.61 15.08 -34.95
C THR A 366 15.59 14.10 -35.58
N THR A 367 14.32 14.54 -35.50
CA THR A 367 13.15 14.16 -36.33
C THR A 367 12.37 12.87 -36.05
N GLY A 368 11.89 12.70 -34.82
CA GLY A 368 10.73 11.84 -34.57
C GLY A 368 10.15 12.13 -33.19
N ASN A 369 8.94 12.70 -33.14
CA ASN A 369 8.20 12.90 -31.90
C ASN A 369 7.71 11.54 -31.37
N THR A 370 8.61 10.67 -30.94
CA THR A 370 8.26 9.40 -30.29
C THR A 370 7.93 9.71 -28.84
N SER A 371 6.72 10.22 -28.64
CA SER A 371 6.17 10.47 -27.33
C SER A 371 6.09 9.14 -26.57
N LEU A 372 6.62 9.12 -25.35
CA LEU A 372 6.44 8.01 -24.42
C LEU A 372 4.94 7.84 -24.17
N LYS A 373 4.34 6.80 -24.76
CA LYS A 373 2.90 6.54 -24.66
C LYS A 373 2.63 5.57 -23.50
N PHE A 374 1.73 5.99 -22.62
CA PHE A 374 1.20 5.15 -21.56
C PHE A 374 -0.13 4.53 -21.98
N GLU A 375 -0.30 3.25 -21.68
CA GLU A 375 -1.49 2.46 -21.96
C GLU A 375 -2.11 1.96 -20.66
N VAL A 376 -3.42 1.72 -20.66
CA VAL A 376 -4.14 1.26 -19.47
C VAL A 376 -3.84 -0.21 -19.22
N GLU A 377 -3.21 -0.52 -18.10
CA GLU A 377 -3.04 -1.90 -17.63
C GLU A 377 -4.34 -2.43 -17.02
N TYR A 378 -4.90 -1.68 -16.07
CA TYR A 378 -6.20 -1.97 -15.47
C TYR A 378 -6.79 -0.75 -14.75
N ASN A 379 -8.12 -0.74 -14.59
CA ASN A 379 -8.85 0.25 -13.80
C ASN A 379 -9.67 -0.45 -12.73
N THR A 380 -9.41 -0.13 -11.46
CA THR A 380 -9.99 -0.84 -10.31
C THR A 380 -11.52 -0.82 -10.26
N ARG A 381 -12.17 0.21 -10.82
CA ARG A 381 -13.62 0.43 -10.72
C ARG A 381 -14.41 -0.46 -11.66
N ILE A 382 -13.90 -0.67 -12.87
CA ILE A 382 -14.51 -1.54 -13.90
C ILE A 382 -13.88 -2.94 -13.92
N ASP A 383 -12.92 -3.18 -13.01
CA ASP A 383 -12.17 -4.42 -12.94
C ASP A 383 -13.04 -5.63 -12.58
N LYS A 384 -13.26 -6.53 -13.56
CA LYS A 384 -14.02 -7.77 -13.35
C LYS A 384 -13.26 -8.80 -12.49
N LEU A 385 -11.96 -8.65 -12.26
CA LEU A 385 -11.09 -9.58 -11.56
C LEU A 385 -10.97 -9.22 -10.07
N PHE A 386 -10.41 -8.05 -9.74
CA PHE A 386 -10.29 -7.50 -8.40
C PHE A 386 -11.65 -7.06 -7.85
N LYS A 387 -12.60 -6.61 -8.67
CA LYS A 387 -13.96 -6.20 -8.25
C LYS A 387 -13.94 -5.26 -7.04
N LEU A 388 -13.04 -4.27 -7.07
CA LEU A 388 -12.84 -3.31 -6.00
C LEU A 388 -13.85 -2.17 -6.17
N LYS A 389 -14.83 -2.06 -5.27
CA LYS A 389 -15.91 -1.07 -5.39
C LYS A 389 -15.47 0.36 -5.06
N ASP A 390 -14.56 0.46 -4.10
CA ASP A 390 -13.96 1.68 -3.57
C ASP A 390 -12.59 1.31 -3.00
N MET A 391 -11.77 2.30 -2.67
CA MET A 391 -10.44 2.07 -2.10
C MET A 391 -10.46 2.05 -0.57
N THR A 392 -11.61 1.79 0.06
CA THR A 392 -11.68 1.75 1.52
C THR A 392 -10.91 0.55 2.07
N VAL A 393 -10.42 0.67 3.31
CA VAL A 393 -9.72 -0.41 4.03
C VAL A 393 -10.52 -1.72 3.98
N LYS A 394 -11.84 -1.65 4.08
CA LYS A 394 -12.72 -2.82 4.05
C LYS A 394 -12.76 -3.51 2.67
N SER A 395 -12.71 -2.74 1.59
CA SER A 395 -12.64 -3.26 0.23
C SER A 395 -11.30 -3.94 -0.02
N TYR A 396 -10.20 -3.35 0.43
CA TYR A 396 -8.87 -3.98 0.39
C TYR A 396 -8.81 -5.26 1.21
N LEU A 397 -9.36 -5.30 2.43
CA LEU A 397 -9.43 -6.53 3.24
C LEU A 397 -10.22 -7.65 2.55
N LYS A 398 -11.25 -7.29 1.77
CA LYS A 398 -11.98 -8.27 0.96
C LYS A 398 -11.13 -8.78 -0.20
N LEU A 399 -10.39 -7.90 -0.89
CA LEU A 399 -9.50 -8.28 -1.97
C LEU A 399 -8.36 -9.18 -1.47
N ALA A 400 -7.66 -8.78 -0.41
CA ALA A 400 -6.58 -9.53 0.22
C ALA A 400 -6.98 -10.97 0.58
N ARG A 401 -8.13 -11.15 1.22
CA ARG A 401 -8.66 -12.49 1.55
C ARG A 401 -8.98 -13.33 0.32
N ARG A 402 -9.44 -12.71 -0.78
CA ARG A 402 -9.72 -13.41 -2.04
C ARG A 402 -8.42 -13.85 -2.72
N ILE A 403 -7.39 -12.99 -2.69
CA ILE A 403 -6.06 -13.34 -3.16
C ILE A 403 -5.51 -14.52 -2.34
N ALA A 404 -5.53 -14.41 -1.01
CA ALA A 404 -5.01 -15.44 -0.12
C ALA A 404 -5.67 -16.82 -0.28
N ARG A 405 -6.99 -16.85 -0.46
CA ARG A 405 -7.77 -18.10 -0.63
C ARG A 405 -7.74 -18.69 -2.03
N SER A 406 -7.15 -17.99 -3.01
CA SER A 406 -7.03 -18.55 -4.35
C SER A 406 -6.13 -19.79 -4.31
N PRO A 407 -6.38 -20.82 -5.14
CA PRO A 407 -5.51 -21.99 -5.22
C PRO A 407 -4.07 -21.56 -5.54
N ASP A 408 -3.11 -22.27 -4.95
CA ASP A 408 -1.72 -22.01 -5.30
C ASP A 408 -1.41 -22.48 -6.72
N LEU A 409 -0.49 -21.77 -7.38
CA LEU A 409 -0.17 -22.02 -8.78
C LEU A 409 0.59 -23.34 -8.99
N ALA A 410 1.28 -23.83 -7.97
CA ALA A 410 1.92 -25.15 -7.96
C ALA A 410 0.91 -26.32 -7.98
N HIS A 411 -0.32 -26.10 -7.49
CA HIS A 411 -1.37 -27.12 -7.47
C HIS A 411 -2.30 -27.09 -8.69
N ILE A 412 -2.08 -26.17 -9.63
CA ILE A 412 -2.81 -26.14 -10.91
C ILE A 412 -2.05 -27.05 -11.88
N GLN A 413 -2.21 -28.36 -11.71
CA GLN A 413 -1.72 -29.36 -12.66
C GLN A 413 -2.40 -29.13 -14.03
N LYS A 414 -1.72 -29.51 -15.12
CA LYS A 414 -2.14 -29.28 -16.53
C LYS A 414 -3.46 -29.95 -16.92
N ASP A 415 -4.11 -30.69 -16.02
CA ASP A 415 -5.31 -31.43 -16.34
C ASP A 415 -6.58 -30.69 -15.92
N CYS A 416 -7.43 -30.53 -16.93
CA CYS A 416 -8.81 -30.10 -16.85
C CYS A 416 -9.52 -30.75 -15.66
N VAL A 417 -10.08 -29.96 -14.76
CA VAL A 417 -11.08 -30.45 -13.81
C VAL A 417 -12.35 -29.64 -14.03
N THR A 418 -13.33 -30.28 -14.66
CA THR A 418 -14.70 -29.82 -14.77
C THR A 418 -15.33 -29.70 -13.38
N TYR A 419 -16.23 -28.73 -13.23
CA TYR A 419 -17.07 -28.63 -12.05
C TYR A 419 -18.31 -29.50 -12.29
N ASP A 420 -18.42 -30.61 -11.57
CA ASP A 420 -19.71 -31.06 -11.05
C ASP A 420 -19.45 -31.94 -9.82
N ASP A 421 -19.92 -31.47 -8.66
CA ASP A 421 -20.12 -32.33 -7.50
C ASP A 421 -21.37 -33.19 -7.76
N LEU A 422 -21.24 -34.52 -7.56
CA LEU A 422 -22.28 -35.57 -7.47
C LEU A 422 -22.68 -36.31 -8.77
N LYS A 423 -21.87 -37.30 -9.19
CA LYS A 423 -22.28 -38.72 -9.40
C LYS A 423 -21.19 -39.51 -10.16
N GLY A 424 -20.91 -40.72 -9.64
CA GLY A 424 -20.56 -41.91 -10.44
C GLY A 424 -19.21 -41.92 -11.15
N CYS A 425 -18.25 -42.67 -10.59
CA CYS A 425 -17.11 -43.17 -11.34
C CYS A 425 -17.59 -44.26 -12.31
N GLU A 426 -17.48 -44.05 -13.62
CA GLU A 426 -17.32 -45.15 -14.57
C GLU A 426 -16.24 -44.82 -15.60
N HIS A 427 -15.30 -45.75 -15.72
CA HIS A 427 -14.19 -45.76 -16.66
C HIS A 427 -14.67 -45.76 -18.12
N ARG A 428 -14.02 -44.97 -18.98
CA ARG A 428 -13.77 -45.36 -20.37
C ARG A 428 -12.43 -44.81 -20.87
N SER A 429 -11.62 -45.73 -21.37
CA SER A 429 -10.28 -45.56 -21.93
C SER A 429 -10.30 -44.85 -23.30
N PRO A 430 -9.14 -44.41 -23.83
CA PRO A 430 -9.03 -43.36 -24.84
C PRO A 430 -9.17 -43.88 -26.27
N GLN A 431 -9.70 -43.04 -27.16
CA GLN A 431 -9.47 -43.18 -28.59
C GLN A 431 -8.84 -41.91 -29.18
N ASP A 432 -7.80 -42.23 -29.92
CA ASP A 432 -6.78 -41.49 -30.64
C ASP A 432 -7.36 -40.70 -31.83
N VAL A 433 -7.01 -39.42 -31.98
CA VAL A 433 -6.95 -38.77 -33.31
C VAL A 433 -5.85 -37.69 -33.32
N THR A 434 -4.88 -37.96 -34.19
CA THR A 434 -3.68 -37.21 -34.57
C THR A 434 -3.91 -35.93 -35.38
N LYS A 435 -2.84 -35.09 -35.46
CA LYS A 435 -2.48 -34.02 -36.44
C LYS A 435 -2.85 -32.59 -36.05
N SER A 436 -2.07 -31.53 -36.30
CA SER A 436 -0.72 -31.31 -36.86
C SER A 436 -0.28 -29.87 -36.53
N GLU A 437 1.03 -29.63 -36.50
CA GLU A 437 1.68 -28.32 -36.29
C GLU A 437 1.50 -27.37 -37.50
N THR A 438 1.36 -26.06 -37.25
CA THR A 438 2.08 -24.96 -37.96
C THR A 438 1.84 -23.60 -37.30
N GLU A 439 2.86 -22.74 -37.39
CA GLU A 439 3.12 -21.51 -36.63
C GLU A 439 2.37 -20.25 -37.12
N SER A 440 2.13 -19.30 -36.20
CA SER A 440 2.41 -17.83 -36.28
C SER A 440 1.58 -17.03 -35.23
N PRO A 441 2.15 -16.12 -34.40
CA PRO A 441 1.37 -15.40 -33.39
C PRO A 441 0.86 -14.05 -33.92
N ALA A 442 -0.38 -14.02 -34.37
CA ALA A 442 -1.12 -12.78 -34.67
C ALA A 442 -1.97 -12.35 -33.46
N LEU A 443 -1.83 -11.08 -33.11
CA LEU A 443 -2.62 -10.33 -32.13
C LEU A 443 -4.10 -10.32 -32.56
N HIS A 444 -4.99 -11.00 -31.83
CA HIS A 444 -6.43 -10.97 -32.11
C HIS A 444 -7.26 -10.35 -30.98
N SER A 445 -8.06 -9.38 -31.43
CA SER A 445 -9.24 -8.78 -30.82
C SER A 445 -10.19 -9.82 -30.20
N PHE A 446 -10.78 -9.44 -29.07
CA PHE A 446 -11.76 -10.23 -28.33
C PHE A 446 -13.09 -10.36 -29.10
N GLU A 447 -13.34 -11.53 -29.68
CA GLU A 447 -14.70 -12.01 -29.97
C GLU A 447 -15.05 -13.20 -29.06
N GLU A 448 -16.26 -13.16 -28.51
CA GLU A 448 -16.80 -14.19 -27.62
C GLU A 448 -17.14 -15.47 -28.39
N GLY A 449 -16.17 -16.39 -28.45
CA GLY A 449 -16.39 -17.79 -28.81
C GLY A 449 -16.77 -18.63 -27.59
N ASN A 450 -17.89 -19.33 -27.68
CA ASN A 450 -18.39 -20.28 -26.67
C ASN A 450 -17.45 -21.50 -26.59
N GLY A 451 -16.51 -21.49 -25.65
CA GLY A 451 -15.57 -22.60 -25.44
C GLY A 451 -14.80 -22.50 -24.12
N THR A 452 -15.05 -23.46 -23.22
CA THR A 452 -14.17 -23.93 -22.13
C THR A 452 -13.09 -22.96 -21.60
N THR A 453 -13.49 -21.84 -20.98
CA THR A 453 -12.55 -21.01 -20.19
C THR A 453 -12.08 -21.73 -18.92
N THR A 454 -10.90 -22.34 -19.00
CA THR A 454 -10.25 -23.11 -17.93
C THR A 454 -10.01 -22.27 -16.65
N ILE A 455 -10.14 -22.93 -15.50
CA ILE A 455 -10.00 -22.41 -14.12
C ILE A 455 -8.72 -21.56 -13.92
N SER A 456 -7.68 -21.80 -14.72
CA SER A 456 -6.42 -21.04 -14.78
C SER A 456 -6.60 -19.53 -15.05
N ARG A 457 -7.56 -19.12 -15.91
CA ARG A 457 -7.75 -17.70 -16.30
C ARG A 457 -8.40 -16.84 -15.21
N ARG A 458 -8.99 -17.43 -14.17
CA ARG A 458 -9.70 -16.70 -13.09
C ARG A 458 -8.99 -16.76 -11.74
N ASN A 459 -7.80 -17.33 -11.65
CA ASN A 459 -7.04 -17.38 -10.41
C ASN A 459 -6.57 -15.96 -10.02
N ILE A 460 -7.12 -15.44 -8.92
CA ILE A 460 -6.87 -14.05 -8.47
C ILE A 460 -5.43 -13.88 -7.99
N TRP A 461 -4.80 -14.93 -7.43
CA TRP A 461 -3.39 -14.88 -7.04
C TRP A 461 -2.48 -14.71 -8.25
N LYS A 462 -2.71 -15.46 -9.33
CA LYS A 462 -2.00 -15.30 -10.61
C LYS A 462 -2.13 -13.89 -11.16
N ILE A 463 -3.35 -13.36 -11.18
CA ILE A 463 -3.65 -12.02 -11.68
C ILE A 463 -2.97 -10.96 -10.82
N PHE A 464 -2.98 -11.13 -9.49
CA PHE A 464 -2.29 -10.24 -8.57
C PHE A 464 -0.79 -10.20 -8.85
N LEU A 465 -0.15 -11.36 -9.00
CA LEU A 465 1.28 -11.42 -9.30
C LEU A 465 1.63 -10.84 -10.66
N ARG A 466 0.84 -11.12 -11.70
CA ARG A 466 1.04 -10.53 -13.03
C ARG A 466 1.00 -8.99 -12.97
N ARG A 467 0.03 -8.43 -12.25
CA ARG A 467 -0.09 -6.98 -12.03
C ARG A 467 1.03 -6.41 -11.16
N ALA A 468 1.48 -7.18 -10.17
CA ALA A 468 2.60 -6.75 -9.33
C ALA A 468 3.87 -6.49 -10.16
N PHE A 469 4.08 -7.26 -11.21
CA PHE A 469 5.16 -7.07 -12.18
C PHE A 469 4.74 -6.30 -13.44
N VAL A 470 3.59 -5.63 -13.43
CA VAL A 470 3.08 -4.80 -14.54
C VAL A 470 3.01 -5.57 -15.86
N GLY A 471 2.71 -6.87 -15.80
CA GLY A 471 2.65 -7.75 -16.97
C GLY A 471 4.00 -8.04 -17.64
N TYR A 472 5.13 -7.78 -16.96
CA TYR A 472 6.47 -8.02 -17.49
C TYR A 472 6.77 -9.50 -17.74
N PHE A 473 6.33 -10.38 -16.85
CA PHE A 473 6.51 -11.83 -16.99
C PHE A 473 5.31 -12.48 -17.67
N ASP A 474 5.58 -13.45 -18.54
CA ASP A 474 4.54 -14.31 -19.09
C ASP A 474 4.01 -15.33 -18.05
N ASP A 475 2.99 -16.10 -18.45
CA ASP A 475 2.33 -17.04 -17.55
C ASP A 475 3.23 -18.20 -17.08
N ASP A 476 4.22 -18.61 -17.89
CA ASP A 476 5.12 -19.73 -17.60
C ASP A 476 6.34 -19.27 -16.81
N GLU A 477 6.90 -18.10 -17.13
CA GLU A 477 7.89 -17.41 -16.30
C GLU A 477 7.36 -17.17 -14.90
N LEU A 478 6.12 -16.68 -14.77
CA LEU A 478 5.49 -16.44 -13.49
C LEU A 478 5.29 -17.74 -12.70
N ARG A 479 4.89 -18.83 -13.37
CA ARG A 479 4.83 -20.16 -12.73
C ARG A 479 6.18 -20.62 -12.25
N ASN A 480 7.24 -20.45 -13.04
CA ASN A 480 8.60 -20.84 -12.66
C ASN A 480 9.11 -20.03 -11.47
N LEU A 481 8.81 -18.73 -11.41
CA LEU A 481 9.10 -17.90 -10.24
C LEU A 481 8.37 -18.39 -8.99
N ILE A 482 7.18 -18.98 -9.14
CA ILE A 482 6.36 -19.47 -8.03
C ILE A 482 6.64 -20.94 -7.67
N ALA A 483 7.13 -21.75 -8.60
CA ALA A 483 7.46 -23.15 -8.35
C ALA A 483 8.83 -23.32 -7.68
N ARG A 484 9.72 -22.33 -7.83
CA ARG A 484 11.03 -22.36 -7.17
C ARG A 484 10.86 -22.13 -5.66
N PRO A 485 11.34 -23.06 -4.81
CA PRO A 485 11.22 -22.97 -3.37
C PRO A 485 11.78 -21.65 -2.83
#